data_AF-A0A966ARL6-F1
#
_entry.id   AF-A0A966ARL6-F1
#
_cell.length_a   1.000
_cell.length_b   1.000
_cell.length_c   1.000
_cell.angle_alpha   90.00
_cell.angle_beta   90.00
_cell.angle_gamma   90.00
#
_symmetry.space_group_name_H-M   'P 1'
#
loop_
_entity.id
_entity.type
_entity.pdbx_description
1 polymer ?
#
loop_
_entity_poly.entity_id
_entity_poly.type
_entity_poly.pdbx_seq_one_letter_code
_entity_poly.pdbx_strand_id
1 'polypeptide(L)'
;MFERGGLRLGSVAGITVRLHWIFLLWGLLEWISLSRPEPGSDPTIQGNTDSTVLYYLGFLFVSVFLHEMGHCRAARQVGGNAHEVLLWPLGGLASVDVPDRPAPHLAVAMGGPMVNLILWLTLMPLAYFLGDGGGSFFLRMPVSEPLSIAAAVNFDLLVFNLLPALPLDGGRILHALTWARHGEGKAQKVLVTAGRIVSGGLFLLWLSIDGASGFLLAIAVMIFAQSYFMSRMEATGDQEWWQGSSGSKQSWWCRKREEFQQRRLDKITKREEQIRERGDQLLEKVSREGLDSLSREERSFLKTASREYEGRGQG
;
A
#
# COMPACT_ATOMS: atom_id res chain seq x y z
N MET A 1 -6.05 -8.94 -2.56
CA MET A 1 -6.67 -8.78 -1.22
C MET A 1 -8.02 -8.03 -1.27
N PHE A 2 -8.35 -7.32 -2.36
CA PHE A 2 -9.57 -6.50 -2.52
C PHE A 2 -10.92 -7.27 -2.57
N GLU A 3 -10.91 -8.58 -2.76
CA GLU A 3 -12.17 -9.30 -3.04
C GLU A 3 -13.01 -9.73 -1.82
N ARG A 4 -12.51 -9.68 -0.58
CA ARG A 4 -13.19 -10.36 0.56
C ARG A 4 -13.43 -9.56 1.84
N GLY A 5 -13.13 -8.25 1.88
CA GLY A 5 -13.06 -7.51 3.15
C GLY A 5 -14.10 -6.42 3.44
N GLY A 6 -15.12 -6.19 2.59
CA GLY A 6 -15.98 -5.02 2.79
C GLY A 6 -17.36 -5.06 2.16
N LEU A 7 -18.27 -4.28 2.75
CA LEU A 7 -19.64 -4.08 2.30
C LEU A 7 -19.65 -3.15 1.07
N ARG A 8 -20.25 -3.58 -0.04
CA ARG A 8 -20.46 -2.71 -1.20
C ARG A 8 -21.60 -1.75 -0.92
N LEU A 9 -21.31 -0.44 -0.90
CA LEU A 9 -22.30 0.60 -0.63
C LEU A 9 -23.01 1.07 -1.91
N GLY A 10 -22.31 1.05 -3.05
CA GLY A 10 -22.87 1.47 -4.33
C GLY A 10 -21.79 1.89 -5.32
N SER A 11 -22.17 2.71 -6.30
CA SER A 11 -21.24 3.34 -7.24
C SER A 11 -21.57 4.81 -7.45
N VAL A 12 -20.56 5.68 -7.39
CA VAL A 12 -20.68 7.12 -7.61
C VAL A 12 -19.74 7.52 -8.75
N ALA A 13 -20.24 8.22 -9.77
CA ALA A 13 -19.45 8.64 -10.95
C ALA A 13 -18.65 7.50 -11.63
N GLY A 14 -19.20 6.29 -11.64
CA GLY A 14 -18.56 5.08 -12.18
C GLY A 14 -17.48 4.46 -11.28
N ILE A 15 -17.34 4.92 -10.04
CA ILE A 15 -16.40 4.41 -9.04
C ILE A 15 -17.17 3.55 -8.04
N THR A 16 -16.76 2.30 -7.85
CA THR A 16 -17.39 1.40 -6.86
C THR A 16 -16.93 1.76 -5.46
N VAL A 17 -17.87 1.99 -4.54
CA VAL A 17 -17.59 2.35 -3.15
C VAL A 17 -17.82 1.13 -2.26
N ARG A 18 -16.80 0.76 -1.49
CA ARG A 18 -16.86 -0.30 -0.48
C ARG A 18 -16.45 0.23 0.88
N LEU A 19 -17.03 -0.33 1.93
CA LEU A 19 -16.68 -0.05 3.32
C LEU A 19 -16.03 -1.28 3.94
N HIS A 20 -14.79 -1.13 4.45
CA HIS A 20 -14.11 -2.25 5.10
C HIS A 20 -14.72 -2.55 6.48
N TRP A 21 -14.84 -3.83 6.84
CA TRP A 21 -15.45 -4.27 8.11
C TRP A 21 -14.81 -3.65 9.36
N ILE A 22 -13.50 -3.42 9.31
CA ILE A 22 -12.77 -2.83 10.43
C ILE A 22 -13.12 -1.36 10.68
N PHE A 23 -13.70 -0.66 9.71
CA PHE A 23 -14.28 0.67 9.96
C PHE A 23 -15.44 0.57 10.95
N LEU A 24 -16.32 -0.41 10.71
CA LEU A 24 -17.46 -0.70 11.59
C LEU A 24 -17.00 -1.24 12.94
N LEU A 25 -16.02 -2.16 12.95
CA LEU A 25 -15.48 -2.71 14.19
C LEU A 25 -14.79 -1.64 15.05
N TRP A 26 -13.97 -0.79 14.44
CA TRP A 26 -13.30 0.30 15.14
C TRP A 26 -14.32 1.31 15.69
N GLY A 27 -15.30 1.72 14.87
CA GLY A 27 -16.38 2.61 15.31
C GLY A 27 -17.20 2.03 16.47
N LEU A 28 -17.46 0.71 16.45
CA LEU A 28 -18.13 0.01 17.54
C LEU A 28 -17.27 -0.06 18.81
N LEU A 29 -15.98 -0.35 18.69
CA LEU A 29 -15.07 -0.41 19.85
C LEU A 29 -14.90 0.97 20.50
N GLU A 30 -14.82 2.02 19.68
CA GLU A 30 -14.73 3.40 20.16
C GLU A 30 -16.03 3.83 20.83
N TRP A 31 -17.18 3.50 20.22
CA TRP A 31 -18.50 3.66 20.85
C TRP A 31 -18.54 2.98 22.22
N ILE A 32 -18.16 1.70 22.30
CA ILE A 32 -18.13 0.96 23.57
C ILE A 32 -17.17 1.62 24.56
N SER A 33 -16.01 2.11 24.13
CA SER A 33 -15.04 2.75 25.01
C SER A 33 -15.57 4.07 25.60
N LEU A 34 -16.31 4.84 24.81
CA LEU A 34 -16.85 6.15 25.21
C LEU A 34 -18.19 6.03 25.96
N SER A 35 -18.96 4.97 25.71
CA SER A 35 -20.17 4.65 26.46
C SER A 35 -19.90 3.97 27.81
N ARG A 36 -18.64 3.75 28.22
CA ARG A 36 -18.32 3.27 29.58
C ARG A 36 -18.56 4.40 30.58
N PRO A 37 -19.41 4.20 31.60
CA PRO A 37 -19.58 5.19 32.65
C PRO A 37 -18.25 5.35 33.41
N GLU A 38 -17.73 6.58 33.46
CA GLU A 38 -16.70 6.93 34.44
C GLU A 38 -17.32 6.72 35.83
N PRO A 39 -16.68 5.95 36.74
CA PRO A 39 -17.23 5.71 38.07
C PRO A 39 -17.51 7.03 38.80
N GLY A 40 -18.80 7.34 39.01
CA GLY A 40 -19.23 8.59 39.67
C GLY A 40 -19.73 9.71 38.75
N SER A 41 -19.88 9.47 37.44
CA SER A 41 -20.44 10.45 36.48
C SER A 41 -21.98 10.49 36.50
N ASP A 42 -22.55 11.68 36.26
CA ASP A 42 -24.00 11.93 36.20
C ASP A 42 -24.62 11.30 34.92
N PRO A 43 -25.65 10.45 35.02
CA PRO A 43 -26.28 9.80 33.87
C PRO A 43 -26.91 10.76 32.85
N THR A 44 -27.17 12.03 33.20
CA THR A 44 -27.65 13.05 32.25
C THR A 44 -26.58 13.52 31.25
N ILE A 45 -25.29 13.46 31.63
CA ILE A 45 -24.16 13.76 30.73
C ILE A 45 -23.98 12.64 29.69
N GLN A 46 -24.30 11.40 30.07
CA GLN A 46 -24.14 10.21 29.22
C GLN A 46 -24.98 10.26 27.93
N GLY A 47 -26.20 10.84 27.97
CA GLY A 47 -27.09 10.94 26.80
C GLY A 47 -26.58 11.87 25.69
N ASN A 48 -25.71 12.83 26.03
CA ASN A 48 -25.11 13.74 25.05
C ASN A 48 -23.88 13.09 24.36
N THR A 49 -23.21 12.16 25.04
CA THR A 49 -22.04 11.44 24.54
C THR A 49 -22.38 10.51 23.36
N ASP A 50 -23.52 9.81 23.44
CA ASP A 50 -23.96 8.87 22.40
C ASP A 50 -24.27 9.57 21.06
N SER A 51 -24.93 10.74 21.09
CA SER A 51 -25.20 11.50 19.86
C SER A 51 -23.93 12.09 19.24
N THR A 52 -22.98 12.53 20.08
CA THR A 52 -21.68 13.06 19.66
C THR A 52 -20.86 12.02 18.89
N VAL A 53 -20.80 10.79 19.37
CA VAL A 53 -20.08 9.70 18.68
C VAL A 53 -20.72 9.36 17.34
N LEU A 54 -22.06 9.36 17.26
CA LEU A 54 -22.77 9.12 16.00
C LEU A 54 -22.48 10.21 14.97
N TYR A 55 -22.52 11.48 15.38
CA TYR A 55 -22.14 12.60 14.50
C TYR A 55 -20.69 12.47 14.04
N TYR A 56 -19.77 12.15 14.93
CA TYR A 56 -18.36 11.95 14.59
C TYR A 56 -18.19 10.85 13.55
N LEU A 57 -18.76 9.66 13.75
CA LEU A 57 -18.66 8.57 12.78
C LEU A 57 -19.28 8.94 11.43
N GLY A 58 -20.42 9.63 11.44
CA GLY A 58 -21.09 10.11 10.24
C GLY A 58 -20.23 11.10 9.46
N PHE A 59 -19.71 12.13 10.13
CA PHE A 59 -18.84 13.13 9.51
C PHE A 59 -17.51 12.55 9.07
N LEU A 60 -16.91 11.64 9.85
CA LEU A 60 -15.70 10.92 9.47
C LEU A 60 -15.94 10.13 8.19
N PHE A 61 -17.02 9.36 8.12
CA PHE A 61 -17.36 8.59 6.93
C PHE A 61 -17.52 9.48 5.70
N VAL A 62 -18.29 10.57 5.81
CA VAL A 62 -18.51 11.51 4.70
C VAL A 62 -17.22 12.20 4.30
N SER A 63 -16.40 12.63 5.27
CA SER A 63 -15.14 13.34 5.01
C SER A 63 -14.11 12.43 4.34
N VAL A 64 -13.95 11.19 4.82
CA VAL A 64 -13.08 10.19 4.16
C VAL A 64 -13.61 9.85 2.77
N PHE A 65 -14.92 9.72 2.58
CA PHE A 65 -15.48 9.50 1.25
C PHE A 65 -15.16 10.66 0.28
N LEU A 66 -15.37 11.90 0.71
CA LEU A 66 -15.07 13.08 -0.11
C LEU A 66 -13.58 13.21 -0.40
N HIS A 67 -12.73 12.91 0.59
CA HIS A 67 -11.28 12.85 0.45
C HIS A 67 -10.86 11.89 -0.68
N GLU A 68 -11.37 10.66 -0.67
CA GLU A 68 -11.07 9.66 -1.71
C GLU A 68 -11.61 10.06 -3.08
N MET A 69 -12.79 10.70 -3.13
CA MET A 69 -13.31 11.28 -4.36
C MET A 69 -12.38 12.39 -4.90
N GLY A 70 -11.70 13.13 -4.02
CA GLY A 70 -10.65 14.08 -4.35
C GLY A 70 -9.51 13.44 -5.12
N HIS A 71 -8.96 12.33 -4.62
CA HIS A 71 -7.93 11.55 -5.33
C HIS A 71 -8.42 11.04 -6.68
N CYS A 72 -9.62 10.45 -6.72
CA CYS A 72 -10.19 9.91 -7.95
C CYS A 72 -10.39 10.99 -9.02
N ARG A 73 -10.85 12.19 -8.61
CA ARG A 73 -11.00 13.33 -9.50
C ARG A 73 -9.65 13.82 -10.01
N ALA A 74 -8.67 13.98 -9.12
CA ALA A 74 -7.32 14.40 -9.50
C ALA A 74 -6.68 13.41 -10.50
N ALA A 75 -6.90 12.11 -10.31
CA ALA A 75 -6.40 11.08 -11.21
C ALA A 75 -6.97 11.19 -12.62
N ARG A 76 -8.28 11.37 -12.73
CA ARG A 76 -8.94 11.57 -14.03
C ARG A 76 -8.46 12.83 -14.72
N GLN A 77 -8.14 13.89 -13.96
CA GLN A 77 -7.62 15.15 -14.52
C GLN A 77 -6.20 15.02 -15.08
N VAL A 78 -5.37 14.14 -14.51
CA VAL A 78 -4.00 13.88 -15.01
C VAL A 78 -3.93 12.80 -16.08
N GLY A 79 -5.07 12.35 -16.61
CA GLY A 79 -5.17 11.32 -17.66
C GLY A 79 -5.11 9.88 -17.14
N GLY A 80 -5.30 9.69 -15.83
CA GLY A 80 -5.41 8.38 -15.17
C GLY A 80 -6.85 7.87 -15.07
N ASN A 81 -7.03 6.69 -14.49
CA ASN A 81 -8.32 6.04 -14.26
C ASN A 81 -8.55 5.75 -12.78
N ALA A 82 -9.82 5.71 -12.37
CA ALA A 82 -10.22 5.35 -11.01
C ALA A 82 -11.47 4.45 -11.08
N HIS A 83 -11.39 3.28 -10.45
CA HIS A 83 -12.38 2.22 -10.60
C HIS A 83 -13.07 1.83 -9.29
N GLU A 84 -12.34 1.87 -8.19
CA GLU A 84 -12.82 1.39 -6.90
C GLU A 84 -12.21 2.19 -5.74
N VAL A 85 -13.02 2.44 -4.72
CA VAL A 85 -12.61 3.05 -3.46
C VAL A 85 -13.07 2.16 -2.31
N LEU A 86 -12.12 1.74 -1.49
CA LEU A 86 -12.37 1.01 -0.24
C LEU A 86 -12.12 1.94 0.94
N LEU A 87 -13.19 2.32 1.65
CA LEU A 87 -13.13 3.21 2.81
C LEU A 87 -12.59 2.48 4.05
N TRP A 88 -11.62 3.11 4.71
CA TRP A 88 -10.94 2.66 5.91
C TRP A 88 -10.85 3.81 6.94
N PRO A 89 -10.65 3.55 8.25
CA PRO A 89 -10.63 4.62 9.27
C PRO A 89 -9.54 5.67 9.06
N LEU A 90 -8.44 5.27 8.42
CA LEU A 90 -7.26 6.09 8.18
C LEU A 90 -7.22 6.73 6.80
N GLY A 91 -8.29 6.59 6.01
CA GLY A 91 -8.34 6.95 4.59
C GLY A 91 -8.95 5.82 3.76
N GLY A 92 -8.96 5.92 2.44
CA GLY A 92 -9.39 4.85 1.56
C GLY A 92 -8.24 4.27 0.74
N LEU A 93 -8.37 3.00 0.39
CA LEU A 93 -7.62 2.46 -0.74
C LEU A 93 -8.43 2.75 -2.01
N ALA A 94 -8.17 3.90 -2.63
CA ALA A 94 -8.58 4.14 -4.00
C ALA A 94 -7.66 3.37 -4.96
N SER A 95 -8.25 2.49 -5.78
CA SER A 95 -7.59 1.88 -6.92
C SER A 95 -7.56 2.93 -8.04
N VAL A 96 -6.41 3.59 -8.14
CA VAL A 96 -6.16 4.67 -9.07
C VAL A 96 -4.96 4.32 -9.93
N ASP A 97 -5.16 4.34 -11.23
CA ASP A 97 -4.12 4.20 -12.24
C ASP A 97 -3.67 5.60 -12.68
N VAL A 98 -2.38 5.88 -12.59
CA VAL A 98 -1.80 7.21 -12.79
C VAL A 98 -0.61 7.08 -13.75
N PRO A 99 -0.42 8.01 -14.71
CA PRO A 99 0.75 7.99 -15.57
C PRO A 99 2.06 8.00 -14.77
N ASP A 100 3.03 7.18 -15.20
CA ASP A 100 4.33 6.95 -14.54
C ASP A 100 5.27 8.17 -14.64
N ARG A 101 4.88 9.25 -13.95
CA ARG A 101 5.60 10.53 -13.86
C ARG A 101 5.35 11.16 -12.49
N PRO A 102 6.34 11.82 -11.89
CA PRO A 102 6.23 12.35 -10.52
C PRO A 102 5.12 13.41 -10.37
N ALA A 103 4.90 14.26 -11.37
CA ALA A 103 3.91 15.33 -11.28
C ALA A 103 2.45 14.80 -11.19
N PRO A 104 1.99 13.85 -12.03
CA PRO A 104 0.73 13.16 -11.84
C PRO A 104 0.57 12.51 -10.46
N HIS A 105 1.58 11.81 -9.96
CA HIS A 105 1.53 11.20 -8.63
C HIS A 105 1.38 12.24 -7.51
N LEU A 106 2.08 13.38 -7.62
CA LEU A 106 1.95 14.49 -6.68
C LEU A 106 0.54 15.11 -6.73
N ALA A 107 0.01 15.36 -7.93
CA ALA A 107 -1.33 15.93 -8.10
C ALA A 107 -2.41 15.04 -7.52
N VAL A 108 -2.32 13.72 -7.74
CA VAL A 108 -3.24 12.75 -7.14
C VAL A 108 -3.09 12.72 -5.63
N ALA A 109 -1.87 12.65 -5.09
CA ALA A 109 -1.64 12.61 -3.65
C ALA A 109 -2.14 13.87 -2.92
N MET A 110 -2.14 15.04 -3.57
CA MET A 110 -2.71 16.27 -3.00
C MET A 110 -4.25 16.31 -3.09
N GLY A 111 -4.87 15.52 -3.97
CA GLY A 111 -6.31 15.59 -4.25
C GLY A 111 -7.19 15.42 -3.01
N GLY A 112 -6.93 14.39 -2.19
CA GLY A 112 -7.64 14.18 -0.92
C GLY A 112 -7.38 15.25 0.13
N PRO A 113 -6.11 15.54 0.48
CA PRO A 113 -5.78 16.61 1.42
C PRO A 113 -6.39 17.97 1.06
N MET A 114 -6.46 18.33 -0.23
CA MET A 114 -7.11 19.58 -0.65
C MET A 114 -8.62 19.60 -0.34
N VAL A 115 -9.32 18.47 -0.48
CA VAL A 115 -10.74 18.38 -0.12
C VAL A 115 -10.92 18.64 1.39
N ASN A 116 -10.13 17.98 2.23
CA ASN A 116 -10.22 18.17 3.68
C ASN A 116 -9.86 19.59 4.10
N LEU A 117 -8.86 20.19 3.46
CA LEU A 117 -8.48 21.58 3.69
C LEU A 117 -9.62 22.54 3.36
N ILE A 118 -10.29 22.36 2.21
CA ILE A 118 -11.43 23.19 1.80
C ILE A 118 -12.60 23.01 2.77
N LEU A 119 -12.90 21.77 3.17
CA LEU A 119 -13.94 21.47 4.14
C LEU A 119 -13.63 22.12 5.49
N TRP A 120 -12.40 21.99 5.99
CA TRP A 120 -12.01 22.63 7.25
C TRP A 120 -12.10 24.17 7.18
N LEU A 121 -11.56 24.79 6.11
CA LEU A 121 -11.60 26.24 5.92
C LEU A 121 -13.01 26.81 5.77
N THR A 122 -13.98 25.99 5.40
CA THR A 122 -15.39 26.41 5.26
C THR A 122 -16.21 26.12 6.52
N LEU A 123 -16.04 24.94 7.12
CA LEU A 123 -16.79 24.50 8.29
C LEU A 123 -16.34 25.22 9.57
N MET A 124 -15.03 25.49 9.74
CA MET A 124 -14.52 26.10 10.96
C MET A 124 -15.01 27.54 11.17
N PRO A 125 -14.94 28.45 10.18
CA PRO A 125 -15.53 29.78 10.33
C PRO A 125 -17.04 29.72 10.53
N LEU A 126 -17.73 28.82 9.83
CA LEU A 126 -19.17 28.66 9.96
C LEU A 126 -19.55 28.20 11.38
N ALA A 127 -18.79 27.28 11.97
CA ALA A 127 -18.93 26.87 13.37
C ALA A 127 -18.76 28.06 14.30
N TYR A 128 -17.67 28.82 14.14
CA TYR A 128 -17.38 29.99 14.96
C TYR A 128 -18.50 31.04 14.89
N PHE A 129 -19.02 31.35 13.70
CA PHE A 129 -20.11 32.33 13.54
C PHE A 129 -21.44 31.86 14.12
N LEU A 130 -21.68 30.55 14.18
CA LEU A 130 -22.88 29.95 14.77
C LEU A 130 -22.76 29.73 16.28
N GLY A 131 -21.65 30.14 16.90
CA GLY A 131 -21.40 30.00 18.34
C GLY A 131 -20.93 28.61 18.76
N ASP A 132 -20.46 27.82 17.80
CA ASP A 132 -19.98 26.47 17.99
C ASP A 132 -18.46 26.48 18.26
N GLY A 133 -18.03 25.93 19.41
CA GLY A 133 -16.64 25.99 19.90
C GLY A 133 -15.67 25.11 19.10
N GLY A 134 -14.35 25.22 19.33
CA GLY A 134 -13.33 24.39 18.66
C GLY A 134 -12.86 23.20 19.50
N GLY A 135 -12.68 22.01 18.89
CA GLY A 135 -12.13 20.81 19.55
C GLY A 135 -11.48 19.82 18.56
N SER A 136 -10.96 18.69 19.04
CA SER A 136 -10.35 17.59 18.24
C SER A 136 -10.57 16.24 18.93
N PHE A 137 -11.01 15.23 18.16
CA PHE A 137 -11.38 13.91 18.69
C PHE A 137 -10.16 13.04 18.99
N PHE A 138 -9.14 13.06 18.13
CA PHE A 138 -7.92 12.26 18.37
C PHE A 138 -7.18 12.70 19.63
N LEU A 139 -7.31 13.99 19.97
CA LEU A 139 -6.75 14.57 21.19
C LEU A 139 -7.73 14.54 22.38
N ARG A 140 -8.90 13.92 22.22
CA ARG A 140 -9.96 13.85 23.25
C ARG A 140 -10.34 15.22 23.84
N MET A 141 -10.30 16.28 23.02
CA MET A 141 -10.82 17.58 23.45
C MET A 141 -12.35 17.60 23.31
N PRO A 142 -13.10 18.16 24.28
CA PRO A 142 -14.55 18.16 24.25
C PRO A 142 -15.06 18.99 23.07
N VAL A 143 -15.83 18.35 22.19
CA VAL A 143 -16.56 18.97 21.08
C VAL A 143 -18.01 18.54 21.23
N SER A 144 -18.92 19.48 21.50
CA SER A 144 -20.31 19.16 21.85
C SER A 144 -21.30 19.33 20.70
N GLU A 145 -20.87 19.89 19.57
CA GLU A 145 -21.78 20.35 18.53
C GLU A 145 -21.39 19.80 17.14
N PRO A 146 -22.37 19.58 16.25
CA PRO A 146 -22.12 18.87 14.99
C PRO A 146 -21.13 19.54 14.05
N LEU A 147 -21.12 20.87 13.97
CA LEU A 147 -20.37 21.57 12.94
C LEU A 147 -18.89 21.71 13.31
N SER A 148 -18.60 21.97 14.58
CA SER A 148 -17.26 21.89 15.14
C SER A 148 -16.68 20.48 15.07
N ILE A 149 -17.50 19.44 15.31
CA ILE A 149 -17.10 18.05 15.08
C ILE A 149 -16.69 17.83 13.62
N ALA A 150 -17.51 18.27 12.66
CA ALA A 150 -17.21 18.11 11.24
C ALA A 150 -15.93 18.87 10.82
N ALA A 151 -15.73 20.08 11.33
CA ALA A 151 -14.50 20.85 11.11
C ALA A 151 -13.28 20.13 11.71
N ALA A 152 -13.39 19.67 12.96
CA ALA A 152 -12.34 18.94 13.66
C ALA A 152 -11.93 17.67 12.92
N VAL A 153 -12.90 16.86 12.48
CA VAL A 153 -12.66 15.65 11.67
C VAL A 153 -11.83 15.98 10.42
N ASN A 154 -12.20 17.02 9.68
CA ASN A 154 -11.49 17.39 8.46
C ASN A 154 -10.08 17.90 8.73
N PHE A 155 -9.91 18.67 9.80
CA PHE A 155 -8.59 19.11 10.25
C PHE A 155 -7.70 17.93 10.65
N ASP A 156 -8.23 17.04 11.48
CA ASP A 156 -7.52 15.87 11.97
C ASP A 156 -7.12 14.97 10.78
N LEU A 157 -8.06 14.66 9.88
CA LEU A 157 -7.76 13.89 8.67
C LEU A 157 -6.71 14.59 7.79
N LEU A 158 -6.73 15.92 7.68
CA LEU A 158 -5.72 16.67 6.94
C LEU A 158 -4.33 16.52 7.58
N VAL A 159 -4.22 16.75 8.88
CA VAL A 159 -2.95 16.67 9.62
C VAL A 159 -2.38 15.26 9.55
N PHE A 160 -3.20 14.23 9.84
CA PHE A 160 -2.75 12.85 9.79
C PHE A 160 -2.36 12.44 8.36
N ASN A 161 -3.19 12.74 7.36
CA ASN A 161 -2.84 12.36 5.98
C ASN A 161 -1.64 13.12 5.43
N LEU A 162 -1.26 14.29 5.96
CA LEU A 162 -0.04 15.00 5.56
C LEU A 162 1.24 14.50 6.24
N LEU A 163 1.15 13.56 7.20
CA LEU A 163 2.35 12.98 7.79
C LEU A 163 3.22 12.30 6.72
N PRO A 164 4.55 12.52 6.72
CA PRO A 164 5.46 12.03 5.67
C PRO A 164 5.79 10.53 5.86
N ALA A 165 4.75 9.70 5.87
CA ALA A 165 4.84 8.28 6.14
C ALA A 165 3.79 7.53 5.31
N LEU A 166 4.03 6.25 5.08
CA LEU A 166 3.06 5.39 4.41
C LEU A 166 2.19 4.66 5.43
N PRO A 167 0.91 4.42 5.12
CA PRO A 167 0.24 4.54 3.82
C PRO A 167 -0.37 5.93 3.51
N LEU A 168 -0.04 6.95 4.33
CA LEU A 168 -0.64 8.28 4.30
C LEU A 168 -0.21 9.07 3.06
N ASP A 169 -1.02 10.06 2.65
CA ASP A 169 -0.76 10.85 1.44
C ASP A 169 0.49 11.70 1.52
N GLY A 170 0.88 12.17 2.71
CA GLY A 170 2.11 12.91 2.96
C GLY A 170 3.33 12.08 2.62
N GLY A 171 3.26 10.76 2.81
CA GLY A 171 4.25 9.82 2.31
C GLY A 171 4.32 9.79 0.78
N ARG A 172 3.16 9.77 0.10
CA ARG A 172 3.08 9.82 -1.37
C ARG A 172 3.56 11.15 -1.94
N ILE A 173 3.24 12.26 -1.27
CA ILE A 173 3.71 13.61 -1.59
C ILE A 173 5.24 13.68 -1.45
N LEU A 174 5.77 13.23 -0.30
CA LEU A 174 7.21 13.18 -0.05
C LEU A 174 7.92 12.32 -1.10
N HIS A 175 7.35 11.17 -1.43
CA HIS A 175 7.86 10.28 -2.45
C HIS A 175 7.92 10.97 -3.82
N ALA A 176 6.80 11.52 -4.30
CA ALA A 176 6.71 12.17 -5.61
C ALA A 176 7.66 13.38 -5.72
N LEU A 177 7.78 14.19 -4.66
CA LEU A 177 8.70 15.33 -4.61
C LEU A 177 10.17 14.88 -4.64
N THR A 178 10.50 13.83 -3.89
CA THR A 178 11.87 13.31 -3.84
C THR A 178 12.24 12.62 -5.15
N TRP A 179 11.30 11.85 -5.72
CA TRP A 179 11.46 11.16 -7.00
C TRP A 179 11.73 12.15 -8.14
N ALA A 180 10.97 13.24 -8.19
CA ALA A 180 11.14 14.30 -9.20
C ALA A 180 12.57 14.87 -9.24
N ARG A 181 13.26 14.92 -8.10
CA ARG A 181 14.58 15.56 -7.97
C ARG A 181 15.73 14.57 -7.94
N HIS A 182 15.54 13.40 -7.32
CA HIS A 182 16.62 12.51 -6.91
C HIS A 182 16.51 11.10 -7.49
N GLY A 183 15.43 10.80 -8.22
CA GLY A 183 15.16 9.47 -8.76
C GLY A 183 14.51 8.53 -7.74
N GLU A 184 13.95 7.44 -8.26
CA GLU A 184 13.04 6.53 -7.53
C GLU A 184 13.72 5.86 -6.33
N GLY A 185 14.94 5.33 -6.52
CA GLY A 185 15.65 4.63 -5.44
C GLY A 185 16.00 5.53 -4.25
N LYS A 186 16.26 6.83 -4.48
CA LYS A 186 16.47 7.78 -3.37
C LYS A 186 15.15 8.15 -2.69
N ALA A 187 14.07 8.29 -3.45
CA ALA A 187 12.74 8.59 -2.93
C ALA A 187 12.26 7.49 -1.97
N GLN A 188 12.46 6.23 -2.31
CA GLN A 188 12.10 5.08 -1.46
C GLN A 188 12.88 5.08 -0.14
N LYS A 189 14.20 5.32 -0.17
CA LYS A 189 15.02 5.40 1.06
C LYS A 189 14.61 6.54 1.97
N VAL A 190 14.34 7.71 1.40
CA VAL A 190 13.84 8.88 2.13
C VAL A 190 12.49 8.55 2.77
N LEU A 191 11.60 7.89 2.02
CA LEU A 191 10.27 7.52 2.50
C LEU A 191 10.31 6.51 3.65
N VAL A 192 11.14 5.47 3.56
CA VAL A 192 11.36 4.49 4.65
C VAL A 192 11.89 5.18 5.90
N THR A 193 12.84 6.10 5.73
CA THR A 193 13.45 6.82 6.85
C THR A 193 12.44 7.75 7.52
N ALA A 194 11.68 8.51 6.72
CA ALA A 194 10.62 9.38 7.22
C ALA A 194 9.53 8.59 7.95
N GLY A 195 9.11 7.44 7.42
CA GLY A 195 8.15 6.54 8.08
C GLY A 195 8.62 6.06 9.45
N ARG A 196 9.91 5.67 9.59
CA ARG A 196 10.49 5.29 10.89
C ARG A 196 10.51 6.43 11.90
N ILE A 197 10.87 7.65 11.45
CA ILE A 197 10.88 8.85 12.30
C ILE A 197 9.47 9.18 12.78
N VAL A 198 8.49 9.22 11.85
CA VAL A 198 7.09 9.51 12.17
C VAL A 198 6.53 8.46 13.13
N SER A 199 6.75 7.18 12.86
CA SER A 199 6.31 6.09 13.76
C SER A 199 6.90 6.22 15.16
N GLY A 200 8.21 6.47 15.27
CA GLY A 200 8.87 6.67 16.57
C GLY A 200 8.31 7.89 17.30
N GLY A 201 8.08 9.00 16.60
CA GLY A 201 7.47 10.21 17.16
C GLY A 201 6.05 9.97 17.68
N LEU A 202 5.21 9.26 16.92
CA LEU A 202 3.86 8.90 17.34
C LEU A 202 3.86 7.97 18.55
N PHE A 203 4.80 7.01 18.60
CA PHE A 203 4.95 6.12 19.74
C PHE A 203 5.37 6.87 21.01
N LEU A 204 6.33 7.80 20.89
CA LEU A 204 6.74 8.65 22.01
C LEU A 204 5.61 9.58 22.49
N LEU A 205 4.83 10.13 21.55
CA LEU A 205 3.65 10.93 21.86
C LEU A 205 2.61 10.10 22.63
N TRP A 206 2.36 8.87 22.18
CA TRP A 206 1.47 7.94 22.87
C TRP A 206 1.94 7.62 24.31
N LEU A 207 3.24 7.44 24.53
CA LEU A 207 3.81 7.24 25.86
C LEU A 207 3.72 8.48 26.77
N SER A 208 3.68 9.67 26.19
CA SER A 208 3.72 10.94 26.93
C SER A 208 2.34 11.43 27.37
N ILE A 209 1.26 10.89 26.79
CA ILE A 209 -0.11 11.31 27.05
C ILE A 209 -0.85 10.19 27.78
N ASP A 210 -1.13 10.40 29.07
CA ASP A 210 -1.95 9.49 29.85
C ASP A 210 -3.34 9.34 29.22
N GLY A 211 -3.73 8.09 28.93
CA GLY A 211 -5.01 7.80 28.27
C GLY A 211 -5.02 8.04 26.76
N ALA A 212 -3.87 8.14 26.10
CA ALA A 212 -3.78 8.19 24.64
C ALA A 212 -4.51 7.01 23.99
N SER A 213 -5.21 7.26 22.88
CA SER A 213 -6.02 6.24 22.21
C SER A 213 -5.15 5.08 21.72
N GLY A 214 -5.64 3.85 21.87
CA GLY A 214 -5.00 2.66 21.29
C GLY A 214 -4.89 2.73 19.77
N PHE A 215 -5.73 3.55 19.13
CA PHE A 215 -5.66 3.84 17.71
C PHE A 215 -4.35 4.56 17.31
N LEU A 216 -3.89 5.53 18.09
CA LEU A 216 -2.63 6.22 17.83
C LEU A 216 -1.44 5.25 17.85
N LEU A 217 -1.42 4.33 18.82
CA LEU A 217 -0.44 3.27 18.89
C LEU A 217 -0.53 2.32 17.68
N ALA A 218 -1.75 1.94 17.28
CA ALA A 218 -1.96 1.09 16.11
C ALA A 218 -1.43 1.73 14.81
N ILE A 219 -1.63 3.03 14.62
CA ILE A 219 -1.04 3.78 13.50
C ILE A 219 0.49 3.74 13.57
N ALA A 220 1.07 4.04 14.73
CA ALA A 220 2.52 4.05 14.90
C ALA A 220 3.13 2.70 14.52
N VAL A 221 2.53 1.60 14.99
CA VAL A 221 2.96 0.23 14.68
C VAL A 221 2.76 -0.10 13.20
N MET A 222 1.63 0.29 12.61
CA MET A 222 1.34 0.06 11.19
C MET A 222 2.36 0.77 10.28
N ILE A 223 2.66 2.05 10.54
CA ILE A 223 3.66 2.82 9.79
C ILE A 223 5.04 2.17 9.93
N PHE A 224 5.40 1.71 11.14
CA PHE A 224 6.65 1.01 11.37
C PHE A 224 6.73 -0.28 10.55
N ALA A 225 5.68 -1.11 10.62
CA ALA A 225 5.61 -2.39 9.91
C ALA A 225 5.70 -2.19 8.40
N GLN A 226 5.03 -1.16 7.86
CA GLN A 226 5.07 -0.85 6.43
C GLN A 226 6.46 -0.34 6.00
N SER A 227 7.09 0.51 6.81
CA SER A 227 8.47 0.98 6.59
C SER A 227 9.48 -0.17 6.66
N TYR A 228 9.28 -1.11 7.58
CA TYR A 228 10.09 -2.31 7.72
C TYR A 228 9.95 -3.24 6.50
N PHE A 229 8.71 -3.53 6.11
CA PHE A 229 8.42 -4.37 4.94
C PHE A 229 9.05 -3.79 3.67
N MET A 230 8.92 -2.49 3.45
CA MET A 230 9.51 -1.79 2.32
C MET A 230 11.03 -1.88 2.29
N SER A 231 11.68 -1.68 3.44
CA SER A 231 13.14 -1.82 3.53
C SER A 231 13.63 -3.23 3.22
N ARG A 232 12.78 -4.25 3.42
CA ARG A 232 13.10 -5.64 3.09
C ARG A 232 12.89 -5.96 1.61
N MET A 233 11.91 -5.32 0.97
CA MET A 233 11.68 -5.46 -0.48
C MET A 233 12.82 -4.86 -1.31
N GLU A 234 13.33 -3.70 -0.90
CA GLU A 234 14.51 -3.11 -1.54
C GLU A 234 15.73 -4.05 -1.45
N ALA A 235 15.87 -4.79 -0.35
CA ALA A 235 16.94 -5.77 -0.16
C ALA A 235 16.77 -7.05 -0.99
N THR A 236 15.54 -7.38 -1.42
CA THR A 236 15.22 -8.57 -2.22
C THR A 236 15.17 -8.29 -3.73
N GLY A 237 15.11 -7.02 -4.13
CA GLY A 237 15.11 -6.60 -5.54
C GLY A 237 13.74 -6.59 -6.21
N ASP A 238 12.68 -6.94 -5.48
CA ASP A 238 11.31 -6.99 -5.99
C ASP A 238 10.65 -5.61 -5.87
N GLN A 239 10.80 -4.78 -6.90
CA GLN A 239 10.25 -3.42 -6.99
C GLN A 239 8.73 -3.37 -7.33
N GLU A 240 8.10 -4.52 -7.61
CA GLU A 240 6.80 -4.59 -8.29
C GLU A 240 5.58 -4.18 -7.44
N TRP A 241 5.69 -4.13 -6.11
CA TRP A 241 4.51 -3.98 -5.24
C TRP A 241 3.97 -2.55 -5.10
N TRP A 242 4.72 -1.54 -5.55
CA TRP A 242 4.41 -0.12 -5.26
C TRP A 242 3.49 0.57 -6.27
N GLN A 243 3.33 0.02 -7.47
CA GLN A 243 2.49 0.63 -8.50
C GLN A 243 1.20 -0.18 -8.63
N GLY A 244 0.08 0.43 -8.24
CA GLY A 244 -1.26 0.05 -8.72
C GLY A 244 -1.44 0.28 -10.23
N SER A 245 -0.41 0.01 -11.03
CA SER A 245 -0.44 -0.03 -12.48
C SER A 245 -0.90 -1.42 -12.89
N SER A 246 -2.17 -1.52 -13.27
CA SER A 246 -2.59 -2.53 -14.24
C SER A 246 -2.01 -2.13 -15.60
N GLY A 247 -0.73 -2.40 -15.83
CA GLY A 247 -0.10 -1.97 -17.08
C GLY A 247 1.39 -2.25 -17.15
N SER A 248 1.73 -3.42 -17.68
CA SER A 248 3.09 -3.85 -17.98
C SER A 248 3.86 -2.83 -18.83
N LYS A 249 4.90 -2.22 -18.26
CA LYS A 249 6.11 -1.84 -19.03
C LYS A 249 7.36 -2.21 -18.26
N GLN A 250 7.62 -3.51 -18.28
CA GLN A 250 8.91 -4.11 -17.99
C GLN A 250 9.99 -3.33 -18.77
N SER A 251 10.90 -2.67 -18.05
CA SER A 251 11.99 -1.88 -18.60
C SER A 251 12.68 -2.65 -19.73
N TRP A 252 12.98 -1.98 -20.85
CA TRP A 252 13.67 -2.59 -22.01
C TRP A 252 14.91 -3.39 -21.61
N TRP A 253 15.60 -2.95 -20.55
CA TRP A 253 16.76 -3.61 -19.96
C TRP A 253 16.42 -4.91 -19.23
N CYS A 254 15.30 -4.97 -18.49
CA CYS A 254 14.83 -6.19 -17.84
C CYS A 254 14.39 -7.22 -18.89
N ARG A 255 13.60 -6.79 -19.89
CA ARG A 255 13.21 -7.66 -21.01
C ARG A 255 14.42 -8.21 -21.76
N LYS A 256 15.41 -7.36 -22.04
CA LYS A 256 16.68 -7.81 -22.67
C LYS A 256 17.46 -8.79 -21.80
N ARG A 257 17.45 -8.63 -20.48
CA ARG A 257 18.15 -9.51 -19.55
C ARG A 257 17.46 -10.87 -19.43
N GLU A 258 16.14 -10.89 -19.35
CA GLU A 258 15.33 -12.12 -19.38
C GLU A 258 15.44 -12.84 -20.71
N GLU A 259 15.32 -12.13 -21.85
CA GLU A 259 15.56 -12.69 -23.18
C GLU A 259 16.97 -13.30 -23.29
N PHE A 260 17.98 -12.64 -22.70
CA PHE A 260 19.35 -13.17 -22.70
C PHE A 260 19.49 -14.41 -21.81
N GLN A 261 18.84 -14.45 -20.65
CA GLN A 261 18.86 -15.63 -19.77
C GLN A 261 18.09 -16.80 -20.37
N GLN A 262 16.90 -16.57 -20.95
CA GLN A 262 16.15 -17.58 -21.69
C GLN A 262 16.96 -18.12 -22.87
N ARG A 263 17.60 -17.26 -23.67
CA ARG A 263 18.49 -17.71 -24.75
C ARG A 263 19.67 -18.56 -24.27
N ARG A 264 20.16 -18.33 -23.04
CA ARG A 264 21.23 -19.16 -22.46
C ARG A 264 20.68 -20.52 -22.01
N LEU A 265 19.52 -20.54 -21.38
CA LEU A 265 18.84 -21.78 -20.98
C LEU A 265 18.48 -22.61 -22.21
N ASP A 266 17.85 -22.02 -23.23
CA ASP A 266 17.52 -22.71 -24.49
C ASP A 266 18.75 -23.29 -25.18
N LYS A 267 19.89 -22.57 -25.15
CA LYS A 267 21.15 -23.08 -25.69
C LYS A 267 21.70 -24.25 -24.89
N ILE A 268 21.55 -24.24 -23.56
CA ILE A 268 21.96 -25.35 -22.70
C ILE A 268 21.04 -26.55 -22.96
N THR A 269 19.73 -26.36 -22.94
CA THR A 269 18.74 -27.41 -23.19
C THR A 269 18.92 -28.05 -24.57
N LYS A 270 19.08 -27.26 -25.63
CA LYS A 270 19.35 -27.80 -26.98
C LYS A 270 20.66 -28.57 -27.05
N ARG A 271 21.69 -28.13 -26.32
CA ARG A 271 22.99 -28.84 -26.28
C ARG A 271 22.86 -30.16 -25.54
N GLU A 272 22.08 -30.20 -24.46
CA GLU A 272 21.78 -31.43 -23.71
C GLU A 272 20.96 -32.41 -24.56
N GLU A 273 19.94 -31.93 -25.27
CA GLU A 273 19.17 -32.74 -26.24
C GLU A 273 20.08 -33.33 -27.32
N GLN A 274 20.95 -32.54 -27.94
CA GLN A 274 21.89 -33.02 -28.96
C GLN A 274 22.87 -34.07 -28.42
N ILE A 275 23.36 -33.88 -27.19
CA ILE A 275 24.24 -34.87 -26.53
C ILE A 275 23.47 -36.15 -26.25
N ARG A 276 22.21 -36.05 -25.83
CA ARG A 276 21.33 -37.20 -25.56
C ARG A 276 21.00 -37.98 -26.82
N GLU A 277 20.52 -37.31 -27.88
CA GLU A 277 20.21 -37.95 -29.17
C GLU A 277 21.44 -38.65 -29.76
N ARG A 278 22.60 -37.99 -29.73
CA ARG A 278 23.86 -38.58 -30.20
C ARG A 278 24.30 -39.75 -29.32
N GLY A 279 24.07 -39.66 -28.01
CA GLY A 279 24.29 -40.76 -27.08
C GLY A 279 23.43 -41.97 -27.42
N ASP A 280 22.12 -41.75 -27.61
CA ASP A 280 21.15 -42.80 -27.94
C ASP A 280 21.48 -43.49 -29.27
N GLN A 281 21.86 -42.72 -30.31
CA GLN A 281 22.30 -43.28 -31.60
C GLN A 281 23.54 -44.17 -31.46
N LEU A 282 24.50 -43.76 -30.63
CA LEU A 282 25.72 -44.55 -30.39
C LEU A 282 25.43 -45.79 -29.55
N LEU A 283 24.53 -45.71 -28.57
CA LEU A 283 24.08 -46.87 -27.79
C LEU A 283 23.32 -47.88 -28.67
N GLU A 284 22.48 -47.41 -29.59
CA GLU A 284 21.79 -48.25 -30.57
C GLU A 284 22.78 -48.95 -31.51
N LYS A 285 23.78 -48.21 -32.02
CA LYS A 285 24.87 -48.77 -32.83
C LYS A 285 25.65 -49.85 -32.07
N VAL A 286 26.01 -49.59 -30.82
CA VAL A 286 26.67 -50.58 -29.94
C VAL A 286 25.80 -51.80 -29.71
N SER A 287 24.49 -51.62 -29.51
CA SER A 287 23.55 -52.73 -29.31
C SER A 287 23.43 -53.63 -30.55
N ARG A 288 23.59 -53.07 -31.76
CA ARG A 288 23.45 -53.81 -33.02
C ARG A 288 24.76 -54.46 -33.49
N GLU A 289 25.87 -53.76 -33.35
CA GLU A 289 27.15 -54.10 -33.99
C GLU A 289 28.27 -54.46 -32.98
N GLY A 290 28.01 -54.30 -31.68
CA GLY A 290 28.98 -54.53 -30.61
C GLY A 290 29.90 -53.34 -30.34
N LEU A 291 30.56 -53.36 -29.18
CA LEU A 291 31.39 -52.24 -28.68
C LEU A 291 32.61 -51.90 -29.55
N ASP A 292 33.06 -52.83 -30.40
CA ASP A 292 34.23 -52.65 -31.26
C ASP A 292 33.91 -51.92 -32.59
N SER A 293 32.63 -51.67 -32.87
CA SER A 293 32.14 -50.89 -34.02
C SER A 293 32.32 -49.38 -33.87
N LEU A 294 32.67 -48.90 -32.67
CA LEU A 294 32.83 -47.48 -32.36
C LEU A 294 34.19 -46.94 -32.80
N SER A 295 34.19 -45.77 -33.42
CA SER A 295 35.43 -45.04 -33.70
C SER A 295 36.09 -44.52 -32.41
N ARG A 296 37.39 -44.17 -32.46
CA ARG A 296 38.09 -43.58 -31.30
C ARG A 296 37.41 -42.30 -30.79
N GLU A 297 36.82 -41.52 -31.70
CA GLU A 297 36.10 -40.28 -31.36
C GLU A 297 34.75 -40.57 -30.68
N GLU A 298 34.00 -41.53 -31.20
CA GLU A 298 32.70 -41.95 -30.62
C GLU A 298 32.87 -42.52 -29.21
N ARG A 299 33.92 -43.34 -29.00
CA ARG A 299 34.24 -43.91 -27.69
C ARG A 299 34.67 -42.84 -26.67
N SER A 300 35.41 -41.82 -27.13
CA SER A 300 35.81 -40.68 -26.29
C SER A 300 34.62 -39.81 -25.90
N PHE A 301 33.68 -39.60 -26.84
CA PHE A 301 32.43 -38.88 -26.59
C PHE A 301 31.57 -39.56 -25.53
N LEU A 302 31.31 -40.87 -25.67
CA LEU A 302 30.52 -41.64 -24.68
C LEU A 302 31.14 -41.61 -23.28
N LYS A 303 32.48 -41.73 -23.19
CA LYS A 303 33.19 -41.67 -21.91
C LYS A 303 33.07 -40.30 -21.24
N THR A 304 33.09 -39.23 -22.04
CA THR A 304 32.92 -37.85 -21.55
C THR A 304 31.48 -37.61 -21.09
N ALA A 305 30.50 -38.02 -21.89
CA ALA A 305 29.09 -37.90 -21.55
C ALA A 305 28.74 -38.69 -20.28
N SER A 306 29.22 -39.94 -20.16
CA SER A 306 28.99 -40.78 -18.96
C SER A 306 29.47 -40.11 -17.67
N ARG A 307 30.65 -39.49 -17.69
CA ARG A 307 31.21 -38.77 -16.53
C ARG A 307 30.39 -37.54 -16.15
N GLU A 308 29.84 -36.84 -17.15
CA GLU A 308 29.01 -35.65 -16.93
C GLU A 308 27.66 -36.00 -16.29
N TYR A 309 27.06 -37.15 -16.66
CA TYR A 309 25.84 -37.66 -16.03
C TYR A 309 26.08 -38.25 -14.63
N GLU A 310 27.18 -38.99 -14.41
CA GLU A 310 27.53 -39.54 -13.09
C GLU A 310 27.80 -38.43 -12.06
N GLY A 311 28.43 -37.32 -12.47
CA GLY A 311 28.70 -36.19 -11.59
C GLY A 311 27.46 -35.39 -11.16
N ARG A 312 26.35 -35.47 -11.91
CA ARG A 312 25.10 -34.75 -11.58
C ARG A 312 24.17 -35.53 -10.63
N GLY A 313 24.35 -36.85 -10.48
CA GLY A 313 23.52 -37.69 -9.61
C GLY A 313 23.89 -37.67 -8.13
N GLN A 314 24.96 -36.95 -7.74
CA GLN A 314 25.49 -36.92 -6.36
C GLN A 314 25.40 -35.55 -5.68
N GLY A 315 24.68 -34.58 -6.26
CA GLY A 315 24.54 -33.21 -5.76
C GLY A 315 23.12 -32.87 -5.33
#